data_AF-A0A9E6DQI7-F1
#
_entry.id   AF-A0A9E6DQI7-F1
#
_cell.length_a   1.000
_cell.length_b   1.000
_cell.length_c   1.000
_cell.angle_alpha   90.00
_cell.angle_beta   90.00
_cell.angle_gamma   90.00
#
_symmetry.space_group_name_H-M   'P 1'
#
loop_
_entity.id
_entity.type
_entity.pdbx_description
1 polymer ?
#
loop_
_entity_poly.entity_id
_entity_poly.type
_entity_poly.pdbx_seq_one_letter_code
_entity_poly.pdbx_strand_id
1 'polypeptide(L)'
;MPKRNIKKSELPSLVDKRWQRLVFGKDGDEFDLHAYTFYTVEKLLLALKRRDVFIHPSWRYSDPQKDLLIDDEWTQCKPMICRALGLSPQPEPTLNSLTAELDQTYRAVAASFKNNPDVTIENDRLKLTPLDKLDEPLPLIRLRKLISKRLS
;
A
#
# COMPACT_ATOMS: atom_id res chain seq x y z
N MET A 1 -41.05 -1.16 17.15
CA MET A 1 -39.66 -1.13 17.64
C MET A 1 -39.28 0.31 17.92
N PRO A 2 -38.66 0.65 19.06
CA PRO A 2 -38.56 2.03 19.49
C PRO A 2 -37.56 2.78 18.60
N LYS A 3 -38.07 3.74 17.81
CA LYS A 3 -37.24 4.71 17.10
C LYS A 3 -36.58 5.60 18.16
N ARG A 4 -35.28 5.41 18.42
CA ARG A 4 -34.52 6.31 19.27
C ARG A 4 -34.31 7.61 18.50
N ASN A 5 -34.92 8.70 18.98
CA ASN A 5 -34.71 10.05 18.45
C ASN A 5 -33.31 10.53 18.83
N ILE A 6 -32.31 10.15 18.03
CA ILE A 6 -30.96 10.70 18.11
C ILE A 6 -30.93 11.88 17.14
N LYS A 7 -30.76 13.10 17.66
CA LYS A 7 -30.77 14.31 16.83
C LYS A 7 -29.62 14.26 15.83
N LYS A 8 -29.93 14.54 14.56
CA LYS A 8 -29.00 14.65 13.42
C LYS A 8 -27.83 15.63 13.65
N SER A 9 -27.82 16.43 14.72
CA SER A 9 -26.85 17.53 14.87
C SER A 9 -25.42 17.12 15.26
N GLU A 10 -25.19 15.89 15.75
CA GLU A 10 -23.88 15.50 16.32
C GLU A 10 -23.10 14.44 15.50
N LEU A 11 -23.79 13.66 14.65
CA LEU A 11 -23.24 12.50 13.93
C LEU A 11 -22.95 12.65 12.41
N PRO A 12 -23.39 13.68 11.66
CA PRO A 12 -23.19 13.73 10.21
C PRO A 12 -21.74 13.87 9.78
N SER A 13 -20.90 14.51 10.60
CA SER A 13 -19.46 14.64 10.35
C SER A 13 -18.72 13.32 10.51
N LEU A 14 -19.30 12.36 11.23
CA LEU A 14 -18.72 11.04 11.48
C LEU A 14 -19.06 10.02 10.38
N VAL A 15 -20.15 10.24 9.62
CA VAL A 15 -20.64 9.31 8.60
C VAL A 15 -20.30 9.80 7.20
N ASP A 16 -19.61 8.96 6.42
CA ASP A 16 -19.29 9.24 5.01
C ASP A 16 -20.55 9.56 4.18
N LYS A 17 -20.40 10.46 3.19
CA LYS A 17 -21.48 10.89 2.29
C LYS A 17 -22.28 9.74 1.66
N ARG A 18 -21.65 8.59 1.39
CA ARG A 18 -22.30 7.40 0.81
C ARG A 18 -23.30 6.73 1.77
N TRP A 19 -23.02 6.76 3.07
CA TRP A 19 -23.85 6.15 4.10
C TRP A 19 -24.86 7.11 4.72
N GLN A 20 -24.65 8.43 4.60
CA GLN A 20 -25.54 9.44 5.18
C GLN A 20 -27.02 9.26 4.78
N ARG A 21 -27.31 8.91 3.51
CA ARG A 21 -28.69 8.67 3.07
C ARG A 21 -29.31 7.39 3.64
N LEU A 22 -28.49 6.38 3.95
CA LEU A 22 -28.96 5.13 4.57
C LEU A 22 -29.15 5.30 6.07
N VAL A 23 -28.27 6.05 6.72
CA VAL A 23 -28.30 6.28 8.18
C VAL A 23 -29.32 7.33 8.59
N PHE A 24 -29.45 8.43 7.82
CA PHE A 24 -30.29 9.58 8.17
C PHE A 24 -31.54 9.73 7.28
N GLY A 25 -31.78 8.82 6.34
CA GLY A 25 -32.84 8.95 5.34
C GLY A 25 -32.60 10.10 4.35
N LYS A 26 -33.61 10.45 3.55
CA LYS A 26 -33.51 11.51 2.51
C LYS A 26 -33.43 12.93 3.10
N ASP A 27 -34.18 13.18 4.17
CA ASP A 27 -34.33 14.52 4.75
C ASP A 27 -33.56 14.70 6.06
N GLY A 28 -33.05 13.61 6.65
CA GLY A 28 -32.28 13.65 7.89
C GLY A 28 -33.07 13.48 9.17
N ASP A 29 -34.37 13.24 9.06
CA ASP A 29 -35.30 13.19 10.18
C ASP A 29 -35.46 11.77 10.76
N GLU A 30 -34.94 10.76 10.06
CA GLU A 30 -35.03 9.36 10.47
C GLU A 30 -33.63 8.77 10.68
N PHE A 31 -33.41 8.09 11.80
CA PHE A 31 -32.15 7.41 12.09
C PHE A 31 -32.32 5.89 11.99
N ASP A 32 -31.62 5.27 11.05
CA ASP A 32 -31.54 3.82 10.92
C ASP A 32 -30.31 3.28 11.67
N LEU A 33 -30.58 2.67 12.83
CA LEU A 33 -29.57 2.05 13.67
C LEU A 33 -28.88 0.86 12.99
N HIS A 34 -29.59 0.09 12.16
CA HIS A 34 -29.01 -1.04 11.44
C HIS A 34 -28.03 -0.55 10.39
N ALA A 35 -28.42 0.46 9.60
CA ALA A 35 -27.52 1.09 8.64
C ALA A 35 -26.28 1.69 9.32
N TYR A 36 -26.47 2.35 10.48
CA TYR A 36 -25.35 2.88 11.26
C TYR A 36 -24.44 1.77 11.80
N THR A 37 -25.01 0.64 12.24
CA THR A 37 -24.24 -0.52 12.72
C THR A 37 -23.41 -1.14 11.60
N PHE A 38 -23.97 -1.27 10.39
CA PHE A 38 -23.18 -1.75 9.24
C PHE A 38 -22.07 -0.76 8.87
N TYR A 39 -22.35 0.54 8.91
CA TYR A 39 -21.34 1.57 8.70
C TYR A 39 -20.18 1.48 9.71
N THR A 40 -20.47 1.34 11.00
CA THR A 40 -19.42 1.24 12.03
C THR A 40 -18.61 -0.05 11.89
N VAL A 41 -19.25 -1.17 11.53
CA VAL A 41 -18.55 -2.43 11.23
C VAL A 41 -17.65 -2.29 10.01
N GLU A 42 -18.12 -1.68 8.92
CA GLU A 42 -17.29 -1.43 7.74
C GLU A 42 -16.06 -0.57 8.09
N LYS A 43 -16.28 0.51 8.85
CA LYS A 43 -15.19 1.40 9.29
C LYS A 43 -14.19 0.70 10.19
N LEU A 44 -14.67 -0.13 11.12
CA LEU A 44 -13.80 -0.96 11.95
C LEU A 44 -12.99 -1.94 11.10
N LEU A 45 -13.61 -2.63 10.14
CA LEU A 45 -12.90 -3.55 9.24
C LEU A 45 -11.84 -2.84 8.40
N LEU A 46 -12.12 -1.63 7.92
CA LEU A 46 -11.15 -0.82 7.19
C LEU A 46 -9.99 -0.38 8.09
N ALA A 47 -10.28 0.08 9.31
CA ALA A 47 -9.25 0.46 10.28
C ALA A 47 -8.37 -0.73 10.67
N LEU A 48 -8.95 -1.92 10.87
CA LEU A 48 -8.22 -3.16 11.12
C LEU A 48 -7.33 -3.55 9.93
N LYS A 49 -7.83 -3.42 8.70
CA LYS A 49 -7.04 -3.71 7.48
C LYS A 49 -5.87 -2.74 7.29
N ARG A 50 -6.07 -1.45 7.61
CA ARG A 50 -5.05 -0.41 7.53
C ARG A 50 -4.05 -0.46 8.69
N ARG A 51 -4.31 -1.28 9.72
CA ARG A 51 -3.57 -1.31 10.98
C ARG A 51 -3.63 0.02 11.74
N ASP A 52 -4.78 0.70 11.68
CA ASP A 52 -5.07 1.89 12.48
C ASP A 52 -5.68 1.52 13.85
N VAL A 53 -6.28 0.33 13.96
CA VAL A 53 -6.88 -0.22 15.19
C VAL A 53 -6.32 -1.62 15.41
N PHE A 54 -6.03 -1.95 16.67
CA PHE A 54 -5.50 -3.25 17.08
C PHE A 54 -6.39 -3.89 18.14
N ILE A 55 -6.51 -5.21 18.12
CA ILE A 55 -7.35 -5.98 19.03
C ILE A 55 -6.48 -6.93 19.85
N HIS A 56 -6.52 -6.80 21.17
CA HIS A 56 -5.91 -7.76 22.09
C HIS A 56 -6.98 -8.71 22.65
N PRO A 57 -6.75 -10.03 22.76
CA PRO A 57 -5.51 -10.78 22.47
C PRO A 57 -5.47 -11.40 21.05
N SER A 58 -6.00 -10.74 20.01
CA SER A 58 -6.07 -11.33 18.68
C SER A 58 -4.69 -11.45 18.06
N TRP A 59 -4.29 -12.65 17.60
CA TRP A 59 -3.06 -12.83 16.83
C TRP A 59 -3.09 -12.09 15.48
N ARG A 60 -4.22 -12.18 14.77
CA ARG A 60 -4.34 -11.64 13.39
C ARG A 60 -4.39 -10.12 13.33
N TYR A 61 -4.97 -9.48 14.34
CA TYR A 61 -5.15 -8.03 14.42
C TYR A 61 -4.40 -7.44 15.62
N SER A 62 -3.35 -8.12 16.10
CA SER A 62 -2.48 -7.59 17.12
C SER A 62 -1.71 -6.39 16.59
N ASP A 63 -1.26 -5.56 17.51
CA ASP A 63 -0.30 -4.50 17.21
C ASP A 63 1.08 -5.11 16.99
N PRO A 64 1.65 -5.06 15.78
CA PRO A 64 2.97 -5.62 15.50
C PRO A 64 4.11 -4.83 16.17
N GLN A 65 3.86 -3.60 16.63
CA GLN A 65 4.88 -2.78 17.27
C GLN A 65 5.08 -3.13 18.74
N LYS A 66 4.13 -3.85 19.36
CA LYS A 66 4.26 -4.27 20.77
C LYS A 66 5.42 -5.21 21.03
N ASP A 67 5.78 -6.00 20.03
CA ASP A 67 6.87 -6.97 20.11
C ASP A 67 8.17 -6.41 19.47
N LEU A 68 8.23 -5.11 19.19
CA LEU A 68 9.42 -4.50 18.64
C LEU A 68 10.48 -4.42 19.74
N LEU A 69 11.69 -4.88 19.44
CA LEU A 69 12.85 -4.72 20.32
C LEU A 69 13.24 -3.24 20.32
N ILE A 70 13.24 -2.62 21.50
CA ILE A 70 13.55 -1.20 21.68
C ILE A 70 14.84 -1.08 22.51
N ASP A 71 15.60 -0.02 22.25
CA ASP A 71 16.78 0.41 23.03
C ASP A 71 17.76 -0.73 23.37
N ASP A 72 17.81 -1.13 24.63
CA ASP A 72 18.78 -2.06 25.18
C ASP A 72 18.54 -3.50 24.68
N GLU A 73 17.28 -3.93 24.57
CA GLU A 73 16.94 -5.28 24.09
C GLU A 73 17.37 -5.47 22.63
N TRP A 74 17.18 -4.43 21.81
CA TRP A 74 17.67 -4.43 20.44
C TRP A 74 19.21 -4.46 20.42
N THR A 75 19.87 -3.62 21.20
CA THR A 75 21.34 -3.53 21.21
C THR A 75 21.98 -4.86 21.60
N GLN A 76 21.38 -5.59 22.55
CA GLN A 76 21.84 -6.92 22.98
C GLN A 76 21.60 -7.99 21.91
N CYS A 77 20.43 -7.99 21.26
CA CYS A 77 20.08 -8.99 20.25
C CYS A 77 20.68 -8.71 18.86
N LYS A 78 21.05 -7.46 18.56
CA LYS A 78 21.53 -6.99 17.25
C LYS A 78 22.66 -7.86 16.67
N PRO A 79 23.74 -8.23 17.41
CA PRO A 79 24.80 -9.06 16.85
C PRO A 79 24.32 -10.44 16.39
N MET A 80 23.42 -11.06 17.15
CA MET A 80 22.84 -12.36 16.82
C MET A 80 21.94 -12.26 15.59
N ILE A 81 21.07 -11.25 15.54
CA ILE A 81 20.14 -11.03 14.43
C ILE A 81 20.90 -10.71 13.14
N CYS A 82 21.88 -9.80 13.19
CA CYS A 82 22.75 -9.49 12.05
C CYS A 82 23.43 -10.76 11.53
N ARG A 83 24.00 -11.60 12.40
CA ARG A 83 24.60 -12.87 12.00
C ARG A 83 23.59 -13.82 11.34
N ALA A 84 22.40 -13.97 11.92
CA ALA A 84 21.35 -14.84 11.40
C ALA A 84 20.86 -14.39 10.01
N LEU A 85 20.84 -13.09 9.75
CA LEU A 85 20.44 -12.49 8.47
C LEU A 85 21.59 -12.36 7.48
N GLY A 86 22.82 -12.76 7.85
CA GLY A 86 24.01 -12.55 7.00
C GLY A 86 24.38 -11.08 6.81
N LEU A 87 23.95 -10.20 7.72
CA LEU A 87 24.19 -8.77 7.70
C LEU A 87 25.38 -8.38 8.58
N SER A 88 26.07 -7.31 8.19
CA SER A 88 27.09 -6.68 9.04
C SER A 88 26.43 -6.01 10.25
N PRO A 89 26.99 -6.15 11.48
CA PRO A 89 26.53 -5.40 12.65
C PRO A 89 26.87 -3.90 12.58
N GLN A 90 27.86 -3.54 11.76
CA GLN A 90 28.24 -2.16 11.46
C GLN A 90 27.47 -1.70 10.19
N PRO A 91 26.55 -0.73 10.31
CA PRO A 91 25.71 -0.30 9.19
C PRO A 91 26.42 0.62 8.19
N GLU A 92 27.45 1.35 8.62
CA GLU A 92 28.16 2.40 7.86
C GLU A 92 28.62 1.95 6.46
N PRO A 93 29.30 0.80 6.28
CA PRO A 93 29.73 0.38 4.93
C PRO A 93 28.55 0.12 3.99
N THR A 94 27.46 -0.46 4.51
CA THR A 94 26.27 -0.76 3.72
C THR A 94 25.55 0.53 3.33
N LEU A 95 25.41 1.46 4.28
CA LEU A 95 24.80 2.77 4.04
C LEU A 95 25.62 3.59 3.03
N ASN A 96 26.94 3.58 3.13
CA ASN A 96 27.81 4.27 2.19
C ASN A 96 27.68 3.69 0.77
N SER A 97 27.63 2.35 0.65
CA SER A 97 27.42 1.68 -0.64
C SER A 97 26.07 2.06 -1.26
N LEU A 98 24.98 2.00 -0.48
CA LEU A 98 23.64 2.37 -0.96
C LEU A 98 23.55 3.84 -1.34
N THR A 99 24.18 4.72 -0.57
CA THR A 99 24.20 6.16 -0.85
C THR A 99 24.96 6.46 -2.14
N ALA A 100 26.10 5.80 -2.35
CA ALA A 100 26.89 5.93 -3.56
C ALA A 100 26.15 5.40 -4.79
N GLU A 101 25.50 4.24 -4.67
CA GLU A 101 24.67 3.66 -5.73
C GLU A 101 23.51 4.59 -6.10
N LEU A 102 22.84 5.17 -5.09
CA LEU A 102 21.75 6.12 -5.31
C LEU A 102 22.23 7.40 -6.01
N ASP A 103 23.34 8.01 -5.56
CA ASP A 103 23.90 9.19 -6.22
C ASP A 103 24.33 8.88 -7.67
N GLN A 104 25.01 7.75 -7.87
CA GLN A 104 25.47 7.33 -9.19
C GLN A 104 24.30 7.09 -10.15
N THR A 105 23.26 6.37 -9.71
CA THR A 105 22.08 6.10 -10.53
C THR A 105 21.32 7.39 -10.84
N TYR A 106 21.18 8.29 -9.87
CA TYR A 106 20.51 9.57 -10.10
C TYR A 106 21.25 10.43 -11.13
N ARG A 107 22.58 10.52 -11.03
CA ARG A 107 23.42 11.23 -12.02
C ARG A 107 23.38 10.57 -13.38
N ALA A 108 23.42 9.24 -13.45
CA ALA A 108 23.32 8.50 -14.71
C ALA A 108 21.98 8.73 -15.40
N VAL A 109 20.86 8.69 -14.65
CA VAL A 109 19.53 9.00 -15.17
C VAL A 109 19.44 10.45 -15.65
N ALA A 110 19.93 11.40 -14.86
CA ALA A 110 19.93 12.82 -15.25
C ALA A 110 20.76 13.10 -16.51
N ALA A 111 21.91 12.41 -16.67
CA ALA A 111 22.74 12.51 -17.87
C ALA A 111 22.08 11.84 -19.09
N SER A 112 21.48 10.67 -18.90
CA SER A 112 20.77 9.93 -19.95
C SER A 112 19.55 10.69 -20.46
N PHE A 113 18.87 11.45 -19.61
CA PHE A 113 17.68 12.22 -19.95
C PHE A 113 17.87 13.18 -21.13
N LYS A 114 19.03 13.82 -21.24
CA LYS A 114 19.33 14.76 -22.34
C LYS A 114 19.41 14.08 -23.71
N ASN A 115 19.73 12.78 -23.71
CA ASN A 115 20.01 12.00 -24.91
C ASN A 115 18.93 10.92 -25.16
N ASN A 116 17.87 10.87 -24.36
CA ASN A 116 16.83 9.84 -24.45
C ASN A 116 15.60 10.38 -25.21
N PRO A 117 15.38 9.97 -26.48
CA PRO A 117 14.22 10.42 -27.26
C PRO A 117 12.89 9.84 -26.76
N ASP A 118 12.92 8.79 -25.92
CA ASP A 118 11.73 8.10 -25.45
C ASP A 118 11.15 8.71 -24.16
N VAL A 119 11.83 9.70 -23.57
CA VAL A 119 11.46 10.29 -22.28
C VAL A 119 11.53 11.81 -22.36
N THR A 120 10.37 12.46 -22.27
CA THR A 120 10.25 13.93 -22.28
C THR A 120 9.52 14.40 -21.02
N ILE A 121 9.99 15.49 -20.39
CA ILE A 121 9.27 16.14 -19.29
C ILE A 121 8.56 17.38 -19.86
N GLU A 122 7.22 17.37 -19.81
CA GLU A 122 6.39 18.53 -20.19
C GLU A 122 5.46 18.88 -19.02
N ASN A 123 5.44 20.15 -18.59
CA ASN A 123 4.58 20.66 -17.51
C ASN A 123 4.66 19.82 -16.21
N ASP A 124 5.87 19.53 -15.72
CA ASP A 124 6.15 18.68 -14.55
C ASP A 124 5.57 17.25 -14.63
N ARG A 125 5.26 16.77 -15.84
CA ARG A 125 4.79 15.41 -16.07
C ARG A 125 5.73 14.65 -16.97
N LEU A 126 6.08 13.44 -16.54
CA LEU A 126 6.86 12.49 -17.33
C LEU A 126 5.98 11.95 -18.47
N LYS A 127 6.38 12.23 -19.71
CA LYS A 127 5.82 11.61 -20.92
C LYS A 127 6.81 10.56 -21.42
N LEU A 128 6.36 9.31 -21.45
CA LEU A 128 7.08 8.20 -22.06
C LEU A 128 6.52 7.98 -23.46
N THR A 129 7.38 7.89 -24.46
CA THR A 129 6.98 7.45 -25.79
C THR A 129 6.51 6.01 -25.67
N PRO A 130 5.30 5.65 -26.16
CA PRO A 130 4.82 4.28 -26.09
C PRO A 130 5.79 3.37 -26.83
N LEU A 131 6.21 2.27 -26.18
CA LEU A 131 7.07 1.29 -26.82
C LEU A 131 6.37 0.73 -28.06
N ASP A 132 7.06 0.81 -29.19
CA ASP A 132 6.62 0.13 -30.39
C ASP A 132 6.55 -1.37 -30.13
N LYS A 133 5.49 -1.98 -30.67
CA LYS A 133 5.32 -3.43 -30.59
C LYS A 133 6.48 -4.07 -31.34
N LEU A 134 7.34 -4.81 -30.64
CA LEU A 134 8.31 -5.66 -31.29
C LEU A 134 7.59 -6.70 -32.13
N ASP A 135 8.00 -6.84 -33.39
CA ASP A 135 7.55 -7.94 -34.24
C ASP A 135 7.93 -9.26 -33.60
N GLU A 136 6.93 -10.12 -33.41
CA GLU A 136 7.14 -11.41 -32.77
C GLU A 136 7.98 -12.29 -33.72
N PRO A 137 9.16 -12.77 -33.29
CA PRO A 137 10.03 -13.50 -34.19
C PRO A 137 9.41 -14.86 -34.53
N LEU A 138 9.61 -15.32 -35.77
CA LEU A 138 9.04 -16.57 -36.30
C LEU A 138 9.18 -17.80 -35.35
N PRO A 139 10.28 -17.99 -34.59
CA PRO A 139 10.38 -19.08 -33.62
C PRO A 139 9.36 -19.01 -32.49
N LEU A 140 9.05 -17.82 -31.97
CA LEU A 140 8.07 -17.62 -30.89
C LEU A 140 6.65 -17.95 -31.36
N ILE A 141 6.31 -17.51 -32.56
CA ILE A 141 5.03 -17.84 -33.21
C ILE A 141 4.89 -19.37 -33.37
N ARG A 142 5.95 -20.05 -33.82
CA ARG A 142 5.97 -21.52 -33.96
C ARG A 142 5.81 -22.21 -32.60
N LEU A 143 6.53 -21.76 -31.58
CA LEU A 143 6.46 -22.33 -30.24
C LEU A 143 5.06 -22.20 -29.65
N ARG A 144 4.41 -21.03 -29.81
CA ARG A 144 3.08 -20.77 -29.28
C ARG A 144 2.01 -21.65 -29.94
N LYS A 145 2.13 -21.90 -31.25
CA LYS A 145 1.29 -22.87 -31.97
C LYS A 145 1.47 -24.31 -31.48
N LEU A 146 2.69 -24.71 -31.12
CA LEU A 146 2.95 -26.04 -30.57
C LEU A 146 2.37 -26.19 -29.17
N ILE A 147 2.51 -25.17 -28.32
CA ILE A 147 1.94 -25.15 -26.97
C ILE A 147 0.41 -25.21 -27.03
N SER A 148 -0.23 -24.41 -27.88
CA SER A 148 -1.69 -24.44 -28.02
C SER A 148 -2.22 -25.79 -28.51
N LYS A 149 -1.49 -26.47 -29.41
CA LYS A 149 -1.84 -27.81 -29.90
C LYS A 149 -1.65 -28.92 -28.84
N ARG A 150 -0.86 -28.67 -27.79
CA ARG A 150 -0.65 -29.63 -26.68
C ARG A 150 -1.62 -29.44 -25.52
N LEU A 151 -2.26 -28.27 -25.45
CA LEU A 151 -3.24 -27.90 -24.43
C LEU A 151 -4.71 -28.04 -24.92
N SER A 152 -4.90 -28.44 -26.18
CA SER A 152 -6.18 -28.87 -26.77
C SER A 152 -6.27 -30.38 -26.81
#